data_AF-A0A921FAW9-F1
#
_entry.id   AF-A0A921FAW9-F1
#
_cell.length_a   1.000
_cell.length_b   1.000
_cell.length_c   1.000
_cell.angle_alpha   90.00
_cell.angle_beta   90.00
_cell.angle_gamma   90.00
#
_symmetry.space_group_name_H-M   'P 1'
#
loop_
_entity.id
_entity.type
_entity.pdbx_description
1 polymer ?
#
loop_
_entity_poly.entity_id
_entity_poly.type
_entity_poly.pdbx_seq_one_letter_code
_entity_poly.pdbx_strand_id
1 'polypeptide(L)'
;MKDSLKQEVFKFRHQGIPYYGVVALFLLMLYTAVSGKVDPAIISMGFGAGQWIVIILITVASTFVAMEYKNNTIVTLFFKHSRKLNIYLAKFIVVVVYGFILTIFGIVFTFLMKQVLVGNKYHWFSISLRHETLLNSLLLNTSGALVYLLFIAALAFFLITLIRVNAAVIGIGLAIGFLGLDISSAFITAFPVLTMITKWNPLNMISVMGQLADSSYIRFSLLSSSQLICGNLIYTVIFLISGYFLFKKKHV
;
A
#
# COMPACT_ATOMS: atom_id res chain seq x y z
N MET A 1 17.13 16.46 9.69
CA MET A 1 16.45 15.35 8.99
C MET A 1 17.21 14.04 9.11
N LYS A 2 18.53 14.00 8.85
CA LYS A 2 19.34 12.78 9.02
C LYS A 2 19.24 12.18 10.43
N ASP A 3 19.33 12.99 11.48
CA ASP A 3 19.28 12.47 12.87
C ASP A 3 17.88 12.00 13.27
N SER A 4 16.83 12.73 12.87
CA SER A 4 15.44 12.32 13.06
C SER A 4 15.15 10.99 12.36
N LEU A 5 15.68 10.79 11.14
CA LEU A 5 15.51 9.54 10.40
C LEU A 5 16.24 8.37 11.07
N LYS A 6 17.48 8.56 11.53
CA LYS A 6 18.22 7.53 12.28
C LYS A 6 17.48 7.11 13.54
N GLN A 7 16.93 8.07 14.30
CA GLN A 7 16.15 7.79 15.50
C GLN A 7 14.87 7.00 15.19
N GLU A 8 14.12 7.38 14.16
CA GLU A 8 12.89 6.70 13.79
C GLU A 8 13.14 5.28 13.24
N VAL A 9 14.20 5.08 12.43
CA VAL A 9 14.64 3.74 11.99
C VAL A 9 15.01 2.87 13.19
N PHE A 10 15.77 3.42 14.15
CA PHE A 10 16.16 2.69 15.35
C PHE A 10 14.94 2.25 16.15
N LYS A 11 14.00 3.16 16.42
CA LYS A 11 12.74 2.83 17.12
C LYS A 11 11.96 1.74 16.39
N PHE A 12 11.76 1.91 15.08
CA PHE A 12 10.97 1.00 14.26
C PHE A 12 11.53 -0.43 14.30
N ARG A 13 12.86 -0.57 14.16
CA ARG A 13 13.52 -1.88 14.20
C ARG A 13 13.36 -2.60 15.54
N HIS A 14 13.42 -1.88 16.67
CA HIS A 14 13.33 -2.50 18.00
C HIS A 14 11.89 -2.74 18.47
N GLN A 15 10.88 -2.23 17.76
CA GLN A 15 9.48 -2.40 18.13
C GLN A 15 8.95 -3.84 17.90
N GLY A 16 9.67 -4.69 17.17
CA GLY A 16 9.27 -6.08 16.87
C GLY A 16 8.18 -6.22 15.79
N ILE A 17 7.26 -5.25 15.70
CA ILE A 17 6.16 -5.20 14.72
C ILE A 17 6.62 -5.45 13.26
N PRO A 18 7.73 -4.88 12.76
CA PRO A 18 8.15 -5.08 11.37
C PRO A 18 8.46 -6.53 11.03
N TYR A 19 8.96 -7.32 12.00
CA TYR A 19 9.25 -8.73 11.81
C TYR A 19 7.96 -9.56 11.71
N TYR A 20 6.96 -9.27 12.56
CA TYR A 20 5.65 -9.90 12.46
C TYR A 20 4.97 -9.59 11.12
N GLY A 21 5.18 -8.41 10.55
CA GLY A 21 4.66 -8.08 9.22
C GLY A 21 5.26 -8.93 8.10
N VAL A 22 6.55 -9.27 8.15
CA VAL A 22 7.16 -10.18 7.15
C VAL A 22 6.62 -11.60 7.27
N VAL A 23 6.46 -12.09 8.51
CA VAL A 23 5.87 -13.41 8.76
C VAL A 23 4.41 -13.44 8.31
N ALA A 24 3.64 -12.41 8.62
CA ALA A 24 2.26 -12.28 8.18
C ALA A 24 2.15 -12.26 6.65
N LEU A 25 3.04 -11.54 5.95
CA LEU A 25 3.08 -11.53 4.49
C LEU A 25 3.23 -12.95 3.93
N PHE A 26 4.19 -13.71 4.46
CA PHE A 26 4.41 -15.09 4.02
C PHE A 26 3.17 -15.97 4.24
N LEU A 27 2.56 -15.90 5.43
CA LEU A 27 1.37 -16.68 5.76
C LEU A 27 0.16 -16.32 4.88
N LEU A 28 -0.05 -15.03 4.59
CA LEU A 28 -1.15 -14.57 3.75
C LEU A 28 -0.96 -14.98 2.28
N MET A 29 0.27 -14.96 1.77
CA MET A 29 0.59 -15.50 0.45
C MET A 29 0.43 -17.03 0.41
N LEU A 30 0.72 -17.73 1.50
CA LEU A 30 0.50 -19.18 1.58
C LEU A 30 -1.00 -19.49 1.55
N TYR A 31 -1.79 -18.68 2.26
CA TYR A 31 -3.25 -18.78 2.26
C TYR A 31 -3.83 -18.66 0.85
N THR A 32 -3.42 -17.67 0.04
CA THR A 32 -3.89 -17.55 -1.34
C THR A 32 -3.44 -18.71 -2.22
N ALA A 33 -2.26 -19.25 -1.96
CA ALA A 33 -1.70 -20.37 -2.70
C ALA A 33 -2.44 -21.70 -2.44
N VAL A 34 -2.95 -21.90 -1.22
CA VAL A 34 -3.68 -23.13 -0.82
C VAL A 34 -5.17 -23.04 -1.10
N SER A 35 -5.75 -21.84 -1.05
CA SER A 35 -7.21 -21.65 -1.17
C SER A 35 -7.79 -21.90 -2.57
N GLY A 36 -6.96 -22.00 -3.61
CA GLY A 36 -7.42 -22.15 -4.98
C GLY A 36 -6.44 -22.88 -5.88
N LYS A 37 -6.86 -23.13 -7.13
CA LYS A 37 -5.96 -23.67 -8.16
C LYS A 37 -4.94 -22.60 -8.56
N VAL A 38 -3.67 -22.96 -8.56
CA VAL A 38 -2.59 -22.03 -8.92
C VAL A 38 -2.55 -21.85 -10.44
N ASP A 39 -3.32 -20.88 -10.91
CA ASP A 39 -3.36 -20.45 -12.31
C ASP A 39 -2.27 -19.40 -12.61
N PRO A 40 -1.89 -19.19 -13.89
CA PRO A 40 -0.93 -18.16 -14.28
C PRO A 40 -1.30 -16.75 -13.79
N ALA A 41 -2.59 -16.46 -13.65
CA ALA A 41 -3.08 -15.20 -13.12
C ALA A 41 -2.64 -14.97 -11.66
N ILE A 42 -2.76 -15.97 -10.79
CA ILE A 42 -2.39 -15.87 -9.37
C ILE A 42 -0.88 -15.68 -9.24
N ILE A 43 -0.09 -16.37 -10.08
CA ILE A 43 1.36 -16.21 -10.11
C ILE A 43 1.73 -14.81 -10.58
N SER A 44 1.06 -14.29 -11.61
CA SER A 44 1.30 -12.93 -12.12
C SER A 44 0.93 -11.84 -11.10
N MET A 45 -0.02 -12.10 -10.21
CA MET A 45 -0.36 -11.21 -9.08
C MET A 45 0.55 -11.43 -7.85
N GLY A 46 1.55 -12.30 -7.95
CA GLY A 46 2.44 -12.64 -6.84
C GLY A 46 1.71 -13.24 -5.64
N PHE A 47 0.75 -14.14 -5.86
CA PHE A 47 -0.08 -14.73 -4.80
C PHE A 47 -0.79 -13.68 -3.93
N GLY A 48 -1.17 -12.54 -4.51
CA GLY A 48 -1.83 -11.45 -3.80
C GLY A 48 -0.89 -10.60 -2.95
N ALA A 49 0.44 -10.71 -3.12
CA ALA A 49 1.43 -9.96 -2.35
C ALA A 49 1.11 -8.46 -2.28
N GLY A 50 0.69 -7.85 -3.39
CA GLY A 50 0.29 -6.44 -3.41
C GLY A 50 -0.81 -6.12 -2.38
N GLN A 51 -1.89 -6.91 -2.35
CA GLN A 51 -3.02 -6.70 -1.44
C GLN A 51 -2.62 -6.95 0.02
N TRP A 52 -1.83 -7.98 0.28
CA TRP A 52 -1.37 -8.30 1.64
C TRP A 52 -0.42 -7.23 2.19
N ILE A 53 0.47 -6.70 1.34
CA ILE A 53 1.35 -5.59 1.71
C ILE A 53 0.54 -4.35 2.10
N VAL A 54 -0.55 -4.05 1.39
CA VAL A 54 -1.45 -2.93 1.71
C VAL A 54 -1.99 -3.06 3.15
N ILE A 55 -2.48 -4.23 3.54
CA ILE A 55 -3.01 -4.47 4.90
C ILE A 55 -1.92 -4.26 5.96
N ILE A 56 -0.76 -4.88 5.73
CA ILE A 56 0.37 -4.80 6.65
C ILE A 56 0.82 -3.36 6.79
N LEU A 57 0.92 -2.63 5.68
CA LEU A 57 1.39 -1.25 5.68
C LEU A 57 0.44 -0.31 6.43
N ILE A 58 -0.87 -0.44 6.24
CA ILE A 58 -1.87 0.35 7.00
C ILE A 58 -1.75 0.07 8.50
N THR A 59 -1.61 -1.19 8.87
CA THR A 59 -1.48 -1.62 10.27
C THR A 59 -0.20 -1.08 10.90
N VAL A 60 0.92 -1.21 10.20
CA VAL A 60 2.22 -0.74 10.66
C VAL A 60 2.28 0.79 10.71
N ALA A 61 1.78 1.49 9.68
CA ALA A 61 1.74 2.95 9.65
C ALA A 61 0.88 3.52 10.78
N SER A 62 -0.33 2.98 10.97
CA SER A 62 -1.25 3.44 12.00
C SER A 62 -0.71 3.18 13.41
N THR A 63 -0.16 2.00 13.69
CA THR A 63 0.42 1.67 14.99
C THR A 63 1.67 2.49 15.29
N PHE A 64 2.55 2.70 14.30
CA PHE A 64 3.78 3.47 14.46
C PHE A 64 3.53 4.93 14.84
N VAL A 65 2.47 5.54 14.31
CA VAL A 65 2.06 6.89 14.68
C VAL A 65 1.24 6.90 15.98
N ALA A 66 0.33 5.94 16.16
CA ALA A 66 -0.52 5.84 17.35
C ALA A 66 0.28 5.66 18.65
N MET A 67 1.39 4.92 18.61
CA MET A 67 2.24 4.70 19.79
C MET A 67 2.77 6.01 20.40
N GLU A 68 3.03 7.02 19.57
CA GLU A 68 3.50 8.33 20.05
C GLU A 68 2.40 9.11 20.80
N TYR A 69 1.15 8.89 20.42
CA TYR A 69 0.00 9.46 21.12
C TYR A 69 -0.30 8.67 22.40
N LYS A 70 -0.31 7.34 22.34
CA LYS A 70 -0.61 6.48 23.48
C LYS A 70 0.38 6.65 24.64
N ASN A 71 1.66 6.80 24.31
CA ASN A 71 2.73 6.91 25.32
C ASN A 71 3.02 8.36 25.73
N ASN A 72 2.21 9.34 25.29
CA ASN A 72 2.43 10.78 25.52
C ASN A 72 3.83 11.29 25.09
N THR A 73 4.56 10.54 24.27
CA THR A 73 5.91 10.90 23.83
C THR A 73 5.88 12.02 22.78
N ILE A 74 4.74 12.26 22.13
CA ILE A 74 4.61 13.29 21.10
C ILE A 74 4.97 14.70 21.60
N VAL A 75 4.65 15.04 22.85
CA VAL A 75 4.98 16.34 23.45
C VAL A 75 6.49 16.48 23.66
N THR A 76 7.12 15.45 24.22
CA THR A 76 8.58 15.42 24.41
C THR A 76 9.34 15.48 23.09
N LEU A 77 8.77 14.87 22.05
CA LEU A 77 9.36 14.79 20.73
C LEU A 77 9.23 16.11 19.97
N PHE A 78 8.14 16.85 20.16
CA PHE A 78 7.99 18.22 19.68
C PHE A 78 8.87 19.23 20.42
N PHE A 79 9.17 18.99 21.70
CA PHE A 79 10.06 19.86 22.48
C PHE A 79 11.53 19.68 22.08
N LYS A 80 11.97 18.44 21.81
CA LYS A 80 13.36 18.12 21.46
C LYS A 80 13.76 18.48 20.01
N HIS A 81 12.80 18.55 19.08
CA HIS A 81 13.10 18.77 17.66
C HIS A 81 12.54 20.09 17.15
N SER A 82 13.42 20.94 16.60
CA SER A 82 13.06 22.27 16.12
C SER A 82 12.11 22.30 14.91
N ARG A 83 11.95 21.19 14.16
CA ARG A 83 11.08 21.12 12.97
C ARG A 83 10.16 19.89 13.01
N LYS A 84 8.87 20.11 13.33
CA LYS A 84 7.82 19.08 13.34
C LYS A 84 7.66 18.35 12.00
N LEU A 85 7.89 19.05 10.89
CA LEU A 85 7.86 18.48 9.53
C LEU A 85 8.90 17.38 9.33
N ASN A 86 10.11 17.55 9.89
CA ASN A 86 11.17 16.56 9.75
C ASN A 86 10.83 15.24 10.42
N ILE A 87 10.10 15.28 11.54
CA ILE A 87 9.63 14.09 12.25
C ILE A 87 8.56 13.37 11.42
N TYR A 88 7.56 14.11 10.96
CA TYR A 88 6.46 13.55 10.19
C TYR A 88 6.95 12.88 8.91
N LEU A 89 7.81 13.58 8.14
CA LEU A 89 8.41 13.02 6.93
C LEU A 89 9.38 11.86 7.24
N ALA A 90 10.16 11.94 8.32
CA ALA A 90 11.04 10.82 8.70
C ALA A 90 10.23 9.54 8.97
N LYS A 91 9.12 9.64 9.72
CA LYS A 91 8.24 8.49 9.98
C LYS A 91 7.63 7.94 8.69
N PHE A 92 7.16 8.82 7.82
CA PHE A 92 6.62 8.42 6.52
C PHE A 92 7.68 7.68 5.67
N ILE A 93 8.90 8.21 5.59
CA ILE A 93 10.00 7.58 4.84
C ILE A 93 10.33 6.19 5.42
N VAL A 94 10.37 6.03 6.75
CA VAL A 94 10.62 4.72 7.38
C VAL A 94 9.56 3.69 6.97
N VAL A 95 8.28 4.07 6.98
CA VAL A 95 7.18 3.18 6.57
C VAL A 95 7.23 2.87 5.07
N VAL A 96 7.55 3.85 4.23
CA VAL A 96 7.70 3.64 2.78
C VAL A 96 8.86 2.68 2.48
N VAL A 97 10.02 2.89 3.10
CA VAL A 97 11.18 1.99 2.97
C VAL A 97 10.84 0.58 3.43
N TYR A 98 10.12 0.45 4.55
CA TYR A 98 9.62 -0.86 4.99
C TYR A 98 8.68 -1.50 3.96
N GLY A 99 7.80 -0.72 3.34
CA GLY A 99 6.97 -1.18 2.24
C GLY A 99 7.77 -1.69 1.03
N PHE A 100 8.81 -0.98 0.62
CA PHE A 100 9.75 -1.45 -0.41
C PHE A 100 10.41 -2.78 -0.02
N ILE A 101 10.85 -2.92 1.23
CA ILE A 101 11.42 -4.18 1.74
C ILE A 101 10.40 -5.31 1.65
N LEU A 102 9.15 -5.08 2.05
CA LEU A 102 8.08 -6.06 1.92
C LEU A 102 7.81 -6.46 0.47
N THR A 103 7.86 -5.53 -0.48
CA THR A 103 7.71 -5.88 -1.91
C THR A 103 8.85 -6.76 -2.42
N ILE A 104 10.09 -6.54 -1.97
CA ILE A 104 11.23 -7.41 -2.32
C ILE A 104 11.00 -8.81 -1.75
N PHE A 105 10.60 -8.92 -0.48
CA PHE A 105 10.23 -10.21 0.11
C PHE A 105 9.06 -10.88 -0.61
N GLY A 106 8.04 -10.12 -1.02
CA GLY A 106 6.90 -10.62 -1.79
C GLY A 106 7.32 -11.22 -3.14
N ILE A 107 8.26 -10.58 -3.85
CA ILE A 107 8.84 -11.15 -5.07
C ILE A 107 9.56 -12.46 -4.75
N VAL A 108 10.45 -12.48 -3.75
CA VAL A 108 11.22 -13.67 -3.37
C VAL A 108 10.29 -14.83 -2.98
N PHE A 109 9.27 -14.57 -2.17
CA PHE A 109 8.28 -15.57 -1.78
C PHE A 109 7.47 -16.08 -2.97
N THR A 110 7.15 -15.22 -3.94
CA THR A 110 6.47 -15.64 -5.18
C THR A 110 7.31 -16.64 -5.96
N PHE A 111 8.62 -16.39 -6.11
CA PHE A 111 9.53 -17.33 -6.77
C PHE A 111 9.60 -18.66 -6.03
N LEU A 112 9.76 -18.63 -4.71
CA LEU A 112 9.81 -19.84 -3.86
C LEU A 112 8.52 -20.65 -3.97
N MET A 113 7.36 -20.01 -3.81
CA MET A 113 6.06 -20.70 -3.88
C MET A 113 5.77 -21.26 -5.27
N LYS A 114 6.09 -20.52 -6.33
CA LYS A 114 5.96 -21.00 -7.71
C LYS A 114 6.78 -22.27 -7.92
N GLN A 115 8.03 -22.29 -7.44
CA GLN A 115 8.91 -23.45 -7.55
C GLN A 115 8.35 -24.67 -6.81
N VAL A 116 7.83 -24.49 -5.59
CA VAL A 116 7.30 -25.59 -4.76
C VAL A 116 5.96 -26.13 -5.25
N LEU A 117 5.02 -25.26 -5.62
CA LEU A 117 3.62 -25.65 -5.89
C LEU A 117 3.37 -26.05 -7.35
N VAL A 118 4.06 -25.41 -8.28
CA VAL A 118 3.79 -25.54 -9.72
C VAL A 118 4.96 -26.19 -10.46
N GLY A 119 6.17 -26.04 -9.94
CA GLY A 119 7.39 -26.51 -10.58
C GLY A 119 7.56 -25.89 -11.97
N ASN A 120 7.78 -26.75 -12.96
CA ASN A 120 8.07 -26.35 -14.34
C ASN A 120 6.82 -26.27 -15.25
N LYS A 121 5.60 -26.42 -14.73
CA LYS A 121 4.39 -26.38 -15.57
C LYS A 121 4.18 -25.06 -16.32
N TYR A 122 4.60 -23.94 -15.72
CA TYR A 122 4.57 -22.62 -16.36
C TYR A 122 5.97 -22.03 -16.44
N HIS A 123 6.42 -21.74 -17.67
CA HIS A 123 7.69 -21.07 -17.90
C HIS A 123 7.55 -19.57 -17.66
N TRP A 124 8.59 -18.94 -17.11
CA TRP A 124 8.59 -17.49 -16.85
C TRP A 124 8.49 -16.65 -18.14
N PHE A 125 9.05 -17.18 -19.23
CA PHE A 125 9.13 -16.54 -20.53
C PHE A 125 8.12 -17.09 -21.54
N SER A 126 7.28 -18.06 -21.16
CA SER A 126 6.18 -18.45 -22.05
C SER A 126 5.19 -17.30 -22.12
N ILE A 127 4.74 -17.00 -23.33
CA ILE A 127 3.62 -16.09 -23.56
C ILE A 127 2.43 -16.69 -22.80
N SER A 128 2.00 -15.98 -21.75
CA SER A 128 0.83 -16.36 -20.98
C SER A 128 -0.44 -16.10 -21.80
N LEU A 129 -1.60 -16.50 -21.28
CA LEU A 129 -2.94 -16.28 -21.89
C LEU A 129 -3.20 -14.85 -22.42
N ARG A 130 -2.40 -13.86 -22.04
CA ARG A 130 -2.65 -12.43 -22.22
C ARG A 130 -1.57 -11.71 -23.06
N HIS A 131 -0.87 -12.44 -23.93
CA HIS A 131 0.13 -11.92 -24.88
C HIS A 131 1.40 -11.31 -24.25
N GLU A 132 1.53 -11.37 -22.93
CA GLU A 132 2.71 -10.93 -22.18
C GLU A 132 3.39 -12.11 -21.48
N THR A 133 4.69 -11.98 -21.23
CA THR A 133 5.43 -12.98 -20.45
C THR A 133 4.99 -12.93 -18.99
N LEU A 134 4.94 -14.10 -18.33
CA LEU A 134 4.51 -14.20 -16.93
C LEU A 134 5.37 -13.32 -16.00
N LEU A 135 6.67 -13.22 -16.30
CA LEU A 135 7.59 -12.34 -15.57
C LEU A 135 7.23 -10.86 -15.76
N ASN A 136 6.91 -10.43 -16.99
CA ASN A 136 6.53 -9.04 -17.25
C ASN A 136 5.25 -8.67 -16.50
N SER A 137 4.23 -9.54 -16.53
CA SER A 137 3.00 -9.31 -15.78
C SER A 137 3.23 -9.23 -14.26
N LEU A 138 4.15 -10.02 -13.71
CA LEU A 138 4.53 -9.94 -12.29
C LEU A 138 5.22 -8.61 -11.96
N LEU A 139 6.15 -8.18 -12.79
CA LEU A 139 6.87 -6.91 -12.60
C LEU A 139 5.94 -5.70 -12.74
N LEU A 140 5.00 -5.74 -13.69
CA LEU A 140 3.97 -4.70 -13.86
C LEU A 140 2.99 -4.66 -12.69
N ASN A 141 2.53 -5.81 -12.17
CA ASN A 141 1.71 -5.83 -10.96
C ASN A 141 2.47 -5.28 -9.76
N THR A 142 3.75 -5.65 -9.63
CA THR A 142 4.57 -5.20 -8.50
C THR A 142 4.87 -3.70 -8.58
N SER A 143 5.08 -3.16 -9.78
CA SER A 143 5.26 -1.71 -9.96
C SER A 143 3.98 -0.93 -9.67
N GLY A 144 2.81 -1.45 -10.08
CA GLY A 144 1.51 -0.91 -9.69
C GLY A 144 1.31 -0.93 -8.16
N ALA A 145 1.67 -2.03 -7.50
CA ALA A 145 1.65 -2.15 -6.05
C ALA A 145 2.58 -1.14 -5.36
N LEU A 146 3.78 -0.85 -5.91
CA LEU A 146 4.69 0.15 -5.38
C LEU A 146 4.15 1.58 -5.49
N VAL A 147 3.48 1.92 -6.59
CA VAL A 147 2.81 3.23 -6.72
C VAL A 147 1.70 3.36 -5.69
N TYR A 148 0.87 2.34 -5.55
CA TYR A 148 -0.23 2.33 -4.58
C TYR A 148 0.27 2.33 -3.12
N LEU A 149 1.45 1.75 -2.86
CA LEU A 149 2.09 1.74 -1.54
C LEU A 149 2.30 3.16 -1.01
N LEU A 150 2.75 4.08 -1.86
CA LEU A 150 2.94 5.49 -1.49
C LEU A 150 1.59 6.13 -1.11
N PHE A 151 0.57 5.89 -1.92
CA PHE A 151 -0.78 6.40 -1.70
C PHE A 151 -1.36 5.90 -0.37
N ILE A 152 -1.32 4.59 -0.13
CA ILE A 152 -1.92 4.02 1.08
C ILE A 152 -1.13 4.37 2.34
N ALA A 153 0.20 4.49 2.26
CA ALA A 153 1.01 4.98 3.38
C ALA A 153 0.61 6.42 3.74
N ALA A 154 0.47 7.31 2.76
CA ALA A 154 0.07 8.69 3.00
C ALA A 154 -1.35 8.78 3.56
N LEU A 155 -2.28 7.98 3.02
CA LEU A 155 -3.64 7.88 3.52
C LEU A 155 -3.68 7.39 4.98
N ALA A 156 -2.91 6.34 5.31
CA ALA A 156 -2.86 5.81 6.68
C ALA A 156 -2.34 6.86 7.67
N PHE A 157 -1.33 7.64 7.29
CA PHE A 157 -0.81 8.76 8.09
C PHE A 157 -1.86 9.88 8.26
N PHE A 158 -2.58 10.23 7.20
CA PHE A 158 -3.68 11.18 7.27
C PHE A 158 -4.79 10.69 8.21
N LEU A 159 -5.24 9.45 8.06
CA LEU A 159 -6.31 8.87 8.87
C LEU A 159 -5.93 8.75 10.34
N ILE A 160 -4.72 8.29 10.67
CA ILE A 160 -4.30 8.18 12.07
C ILE A 160 -4.09 9.54 12.74
N THR A 161 -3.63 10.54 11.99
CA THR A 161 -3.56 11.90 12.52
C THR A 161 -4.94 12.53 12.69
N LEU A 162 -5.95 12.13 11.91
CA LEU A 162 -7.33 12.56 12.07
C LEU A 162 -8.04 11.85 13.23
N ILE A 163 -8.09 10.53 13.22
CA ILE A 163 -8.93 9.68 14.09
C ILE A 163 -8.26 9.34 15.42
N ARG A 164 -6.93 9.17 15.43
CA ARG A 164 -6.11 8.75 16.60
C ARG A 164 -6.45 7.38 17.21
N VAL A 165 -7.32 6.60 16.57
CA VAL A 165 -7.64 5.23 16.98
C VAL A 165 -7.08 4.27 15.93
N ASN A 166 -6.08 3.45 16.30
CA ASN A 166 -5.44 2.51 15.37
C ASN A 166 -6.46 1.54 14.75
N ALA A 167 -7.37 0.97 15.56
CA ALA A 167 -8.38 0.03 15.10
C ALA A 167 -9.30 0.62 14.03
N ALA A 168 -9.72 1.88 14.20
CA ALA A 168 -10.57 2.56 13.22
C ALA A 168 -9.83 2.80 11.89
N VAL A 169 -8.56 3.20 11.95
CA VAL A 169 -7.73 3.40 10.75
C VAL A 169 -7.51 2.09 10.00
N ILE A 170 -7.24 1.01 10.73
CA ILE A 170 -7.10 -0.33 10.15
C ILE A 170 -8.41 -0.76 9.49
N GLY A 171 -9.55 -0.61 10.15
CA GLY A 171 -10.86 -0.96 9.60
C GLY A 171 -11.20 -0.18 8.32
N ILE A 172 -11.00 1.14 8.33
CA ILE A 172 -11.22 1.98 7.14
C ILE A 172 -10.24 1.60 6.03
N GLY A 173 -8.97 1.40 6.35
CA GLY A 173 -7.95 1.02 5.37
C GLY A 173 -8.23 -0.34 4.72
N LEU A 174 -8.71 -1.32 5.49
CA LEU A 174 -9.17 -2.61 4.98
C LEU A 174 -10.38 -2.46 4.06
N ALA A 175 -11.37 -1.67 4.47
CA ALA A 175 -12.55 -1.40 3.62
C ALA A 175 -12.14 -0.77 2.28
N ILE A 176 -11.20 0.17 2.29
CA ILE A 176 -10.68 0.80 1.07
C ILE A 176 -9.86 -0.20 0.23
N GLY A 177 -9.00 -1.00 0.87
CA GLY A 177 -8.12 -1.96 0.19
C GLY A 177 -8.85 -3.10 -0.52
N PHE A 178 -10.01 -3.53 0.00
CA PHE A 178 -10.79 -4.63 -0.59
C PHE A 178 -12.02 -4.18 -1.35
N LEU A 179 -12.75 -3.19 -0.84
CA LEU A 179 -14.02 -2.74 -1.42
C LEU A 179 -13.88 -1.46 -2.24
N GLY A 180 -12.71 -0.82 -2.23
CA GLY A 180 -12.50 0.48 -2.89
C GLY A 180 -12.85 0.46 -4.38
N LEU A 181 -12.42 -0.56 -5.12
CA LEU A 181 -12.73 -0.68 -6.55
C LEU A 181 -14.23 -0.79 -6.80
N ASP A 182 -14.90 -1.68 -6.07
CA ASP A 182 -16.31 -1.96 -6.27
C ASP A 182 -17.15 -0.72 -5.90
N ILE A 183 -16.84 -0.08 -4.78
CA ILE A 183 -17.49 1.17 -4.36
C ILE A 183 -17.23 2.29 -5.38
N SER A 184 -16.00 2.41 -5.89
CA SER A 184 -15.67 3.38 -6.93
C SER A 184 -16.47 3.13 -8.21
N SER A 185 -16.52 1.89 -8.67
CA SER A 185 -17.23 1.51 -9.89
C SER A 185 -18.74 1.77 -9.75
N ALA A 186 -19.33 1.40 -8.61
CA ALA A 186 -20.72 1.70 -8.28
C ALA A 186 -20.97 3.22 -8.29
N PHE A 187 -20.07 4.01 -7.71
CA PHE A 187 -20.19 5.48 -7.69
C PHE A 187 -20.10 6.10 -9.09
N ILE A 188 -19.21 5.60 -9.95
CA ILE A 188 -19.10 6.03 -11.35
C ILE A 188 -20.38 5.71 -12.12
N THR A 189 -20.90 4.49 -11.98
CA THR A 189 -22.12 4.05 -12.68
C THR A 189 -23.38 4.75 -12.19
N ALA A 190 -23.45 5.11 -10.91
CA ALA A 190 -24.59 5.82 -10.32
C ALA A 190 -24.71 7.28 -10.80
N PHE A 191 -23.59 7.92 -11.17
CA PHE A 191 -23.56 9.33 -11.59
C PHE A 191 -22.91 9.51 -12.97
N PRO A 192 -23.54 9.03 -14.05
CA PRO A 192 -22.96 9.01 -15.39
C PRO A 192 -22.64 10.42 -15.93
N VAL A 193 -23.43 11.43 -15.57
CA VAL A 193 -23.21 12.83 -15.97
C VAL A 193 -21.92 13.40 -15.36
N LEU A 194 -21.53 12.93 -14.16
CA LEU A 194 -20.36 13.41 -13.44
C LEU A 194 -19.13 12.51 -13.66
N THR A 195 -19.18 11.56 -14.59
CA THR A 195 -18.09 10.60 -14.88
C THR A 195 -16.73 11.26 -15.07
N MET A 196 -16.70 12.46 -15.66
CA MET A 196 -15.45 13.21 -15.85
C MET A 196 -14.75 13.54 -14.52
N ILE A 197 -15.51 13.74 -13.45
CA ILE A 197 -15.03 14.08 -12.10
C ILE A 197 -14.97 12.82 -11.22
N THR A 198 -16.02 11.98 -11.23
CA THR A 198 -16.14 10.83 -10.34
C THR A 198 -15.07 9.77 -10.60
N LYS A 199 -14.55 9.65 -11.83
CA LYS A 199 -13.43 8.75 -12.15
C LYS A 199 -12.15 9.06 -11.38
N TRP A 200 -11.95 10.31 -10.94
CA TRP A 200 -10.75 10.69 -10.19
C TRP A 200 -10.83 10.37 -8.70
N ASN A 201 -11.88 9.70 -8.22
CA ASN A 201 -12.03 9.45 -6.79
C ASN A 201 -10.86 8.63 -6.20
N PRO A 202 -10.51 8.82 -4.90
CA PRO A 202 -9.40 8.12 -4.27
C PRO A 202 -9.54 6.58 -4.23
N LEU A 203 -10.79 6.08 -4.21
CA LEU A 203 -11.05 4.64 -4.20
C LEU A 203 -10.72 4.00 -5.55
N ASN A 204 -10.85 4.73 -6.66
CA ASN A 204 -10.47 4.28 -7.99
C ASN A 204 -8.96 4.09 -8.13
N MET A 205 -8.16 4.80 -7.34
CA MET A 205 -6.69 4.82 -7.46
C MET A 205 -6.04 3.47 -7.16
N ILE A 206 -6.71 2.57 -6.43
CA ILE A 206 -6.26 1.20 -6.18
C ILE A 206 -6.18 0.36 -7.47
N SER A 207 -6.93 0.74 -8.51
CA SER A 207 -6.92 0.03 -9.81
C SER A 207 -5.53 0.00 -10.44
N VAL A 208 -4.64 0.92 -10.07
CA VAL A 208 -3.24 0.97 -10.51
C VAL A 208 -2.52 -0.36 -10.29
N MET A 209 -2.85 -1.11 -9.23
CA MET A 209 -2.21 -2.40 -8.93
C MET A 209 -2.47 -3.45 -10.01
N GLY A 210 -3.72 -3.56 -10.48
CA GLY A 210 -4.11 -4.52 -11.52
C GLY A 210 -3.94 -3.97 -12.93
N GLN A 211 -4.20 -2.68 -13.13
CA GLN A 211 -4.27 -2.07 -14.46
C GLN A 211 -2.93 -1.96 -15.16
N LEU A 212 -1.82 -1.83 -14.43
CA LEU A 212 -0.50 -1.83 -15.05
C LEU A 212 -0.17 -3.18 -15.70
N ALA A 213 -0.64 -4.28 -15.13
CA ALA A 213 -0.42 -5.61 -15.68
C ALA A 213 -1.54 -6.07 -16.62
N ASP A 214 -2.74 -5.52 -16.47
CA ASP A 214 -3.92 -5.92 -17.25
C ASP A 214 -4.73 -4.69 -17.67
N SER A 215 -4.66 -4.36 -18.96
CA SER A 215 -5.36 -3.22 -19.55
C SER A 215 -6.88 -3.35 -19.54
N SER A 216 -7.44 -4.54 -19.28
CA SER A 216 -8.89 -4.72 -19.14
C SER A 216 -9.47 -3.89 -17.99
N TYR A 217 -8.66 -3.56 -16.97
CA TYR A 217 -9.05 -2.72 -15.84
C TYR A 217 -9.41 -1.28 -16.24
N ILE A 218 -9.00 -0.82 -17.42
CA ILE A 218 -9.39 0.50 -17.96
C ILE A 218 -10.92 0.64 -18.04
N ARG A 219 -11.64 -0.47 -18.27
CA ARG A 219 -13.12 -0.45 -18.34
C ARG A 219 -13.76 -0.11 -16.99
N PHE A 220 -13.09 -0.43 -15.88
CA PHE A 220 -13.57 -0.13 -14.53
C PHE A 220 -13.09 1.24 -14.07
N SER A 221 -11.83 1.60 -14.35
CA SER A 221 -11.25 2.86 -13.86
C SER A 221 -11.61 4.08 -14.72
N LEU A 222 -11.90 3.89 -16.01
CA LEU A 222 -12.09 4.94 -17.02
C LEU A 222 -10.91 5.93 -17.11
N LEU A 223 -9.75 5.53 -16.60
CA LEU A 223 -8.52 6.32 -16.59
C LEU A 223 -7.43 5.54 -17.32
N SER A 224 -6.55 6.26 -18.02
CA SER A 224 -5.35 5.63 -18.58
C SER A 224 -4.37 5.26 -17.46
N SER A 225 -3.47 4.31 -17.72
CA SER A 225 -2.49 3.87 -16.72
C SER A 225 -1.60 5.03 -16.24
N SER A 226 -1.22 5.94 -17.14
CA SER A 226 -0.46 7.15 -16.78
C SER A 226 -1.27 8.12 -15.90
N GLN A 227 -2.57 8.27 -16.15
CA GLN A 227 -3.45 9.10 -15.33
C GLN A 227 -3.61 8.52 -13.93
N LEU A 228 -3.71 7.20 -13.78
CA LEU A 228 -3.76 6.54 -12.47
C LEU A 228 -2.46 6.71 -11.68
N ILE A 229 -1.31 6.57 -12.32
CA ILE A 229 -0.02 6.79 -11.65
C ILE A 229 0.07 8.23 -11.17
N CYS A 230 -0.24 9.19 -12.04
CA CYS A 230 -0.23 10.61 -11.69
C CYS A 230 -1.23 10.92 -10.57
N GLY A 231 -2.45 10.38 -10.66
CA GLY A 231 -3.49 10.51 -9.63
C GLY A 231 -3.03 9.99 -8.27
N ASN A 232 -2.44 8.79 -8.22
CA ASN A 232 -1.87 8.23 -6.99
C ASN A 232 -0.81 9.14 -6.36
N LEU A 233 0.10 9.67 -7.17
CA LEU A 233 1.16 10.59 -6.69
C LEU A 233 0.58 11.92 -6.19
N ILE A 234 -0.39 12.50 -6.91
CA ILE A 234 -1.07 13.74 -6.49
C ILE A 234 -1.79 13.52 -5.16
N TYR A 235 -2.58 12.45 -5.04
CA TYR A 235 -3.28 12.13 -3.79
C TYR A 235 -2.32 11.84 -2.64
N THR A 236 -1.19 11.19 -2.90
CA THR A 236 -0.12 10.99 -1.91
C THR A 236 0.33 12.34 -1.33
N VAL A 237 0.60 13.32 -2.18
CA VAL A 237 1.01 14.66 -1.75
C VAL A 237 -0.11 15.36 -0.97
N ILE A 238 -1.36 15.30 -1.46
CA ILE A 238 -2.52 15.89 -0.78
C ILE A 238 -2.71 15.32 0.63
N PHE A 239 -2.65 13.99 0.80
CA PHE A 239 -2.79 13.36 2.11
C PHE A 239 -1.61 13.66 3.03
N LEU A 240 -0.38 13.72 2.51
CA LEU A 240 0.78 14.11 3.31
C LEU A 240 0.68 15.54 3.82
N ILE A 241 0.31 16.48 2.96
CA ILE A 241 0.16 17.90 3.33
C ILE A 241 -0.97 18.05 4.36
N SER A 242 -2.14 17.44 4.09
CA SER A 242 -3.30 17.49 4.97
C SER A 242 -3.01 16.86 6.34
N GLY A 243 -2.39 15.69 6.35
CA GLY A 243 -1.97 14.99 7.56
C GLY A 243 -0.94 15.79 8.35
N TYR A 244 0.01 16.45 7.68
CA TYR A 244 0.98 17.32 8.34
C TYR A 244 0.32 18.55 8.99
N PHE A 245 -0.64 19.20 8.34
CA PHE A 245 -1.35 20.33 8.94
C PHE A 245 -2.11 19.93 10.22
N LEU A 246 -2.76 18.76 10.20
CA LEU A 246 -3.41 18.19 11.38
C LEU A 246 -2.40 17.82 12.46
N PHE A 247 -1.25 17.27 12.08
CA PHE A 247 -0.16 16.92 12.98
C PHE A 247 0.46 18.15 13.67
N LYS A 248 0.66 19.25 12.92
CA LYS A 248 1.28 20.49 13.44
C LYS A 248 0.38 21.24 14.43
N LYS A 249 -0.92 21.35 14.12
CA LYS A 249 -1.90 22.14 14.90
C LYS A 249 -2.19 21.55 16.28
N LYS A 250 -1.80 20.30 16.53
CA LYS A 250 -2.06 19.62 17.80
C LYS A 250 -1.03 20.08 18.85
N HIS A 251 -1.49 21.01 19.69
CA HIS A 251 -0.86 21.48 20.94
C HIS A 251 -1.86 21.29 22.09
N VAL A 252 -2.20 20.04 22.42
CA VAL A 252 -2.65 19.61 23.76
C VAL A 252 -2.39 18.12 23.85
#